data_AF-A0A929QSX6-F1
#
_entry.id   AF-A0A929QSX6-F1
#
_cell.length_a   1.000
_cell.length_b   1.000
_cell.length_c   1.000
_cell.angle_alpha   90.00
_cell.angle_beta   90.00
_cell.angle_gamma   90.00
#
_symmetry.space_group_name_H-M   'P 1'
#
loop_
_entity.id
_entity.type
_entity.pdbx_description
1 polymer ?
#
loop_
_entity_poly.entity_id
_entity_poly.type
_entity_poly.pdbx_seq_one_letter_code
_entity_poly.pdbx_strand_id
1 'polypeptide(L)'
;IDWIDDLVDQRRLSPWPETDGFDFQVVADPSRFKDMIWEKDQVLGLSRIIGTFDYEHKKDGNSYLVDPGGINLPWNSTVNNKTWAERPETIHEVGSIYTIQGFDLNYAGVVIGPSVDYDPETDWIVVDPNRYMDRGAKVRRADMDDDTYAQALEQMILNSLNVLLKRGVKGLYLYAVNPRLRDKLLALQAAAKSTEE
;
A
#
# COMPACT_ATOMS: atom_id res chain seq x y z
N ILE A 1 -12.38 1.16 9.23
CA ILE A 1 -12.84 2.17 8.25
C ILE A 1 -13.46 1.39 7.11
N ASP A 2 -14.77 1.44 6.98
CA ASP A 2 -15.53 0.61 6.04
C ASP A 2 -15.10 0.85 4.59
N TRP A 3 -14.58 2.05 4.28
CA TRP A 3 -13.98 2.39 3.00
C TRP A 3 -12.86 1.42 2.55
N ILE A 4 -12.05 0.92 3.48
CA ILE A 4 -10.98 -0.05 3.16
C ILE A 4 -11.59 -1.40 2.79
N ASP A 5 -12.66 -1.81 3.49
CA ASP A 5 -13.36 -3.05 3.24
C ASP A 5 -14.08 -2.99 1.88
N ASP A 6 -14.69 -1.86 1.54
CA ASP A 6 -15.30 -1.64 0.21
C ASP A 6 -14.26 -1.73 -0.92
N LEU A 7 -13.07 -1.14 -0.73
CA LEU A 7 -11.99 -1.18 -1.71
C LEU A 7 -11.54 -2.62 -1.98
N VAL A 8 -11.37 -3.42 -0.92
CA VAL A 8 -10.78 -4.76 -1.01
C VAL A 8 -11.83 -5.82 -1.34
N ASP A 9 -12.93 -5.85 -0.59
CA ASP A 9 -13.92 -6.92 -0.64
C ASP A 9 -14.96 -6.68 -1.74
N GLN A 10 -15.33 -5.43 -1.97
CA GLN A 10 -16.30 -5.07 -3.01
C GLN A 10 -15.64 -4.55 -4.29
N ARG A 11 -14.31 -4.35 -4.28
CA ARG A 11 -13.54 -3.75 -5.38
C ARG A 11 -14.08 -2.38 -5.80
N ARG A 12 -14.60 -1.60 -4.85
CA ARG A 12 -15.24 -0.30 -5.10
C ARG A 12 -14.59 0.81 -4.30
N LEU A 13 -14.50 1.98 -4.92
CA LEU A 13 -14.07 3.19 -4.22
C LEU A 13 -15.29 3.99 -3.79
N SER A 14 -15.76 3.71 -2.58
CA SER A 14 -16.83 4.47 -1.91
C SER A 14 -16.45 5.94 -1.73
N PRO A 15 -17.43 6.84 -1.49
CA PRO A 15 -17.14 8.23 -1.10
C PRO A 15 -16.10 8.31 0.00
N TRP A 16 -15.26 9.35 -0.04
CA TRP A 16 -14.18 9.50 0.93
C TRP A 16 -14.76 9.53 2.35
N PRO A 17 -14.25 8.71 3.29
CA PRO A 17 -14.91 8.52 4.56
C PRO A 17 -14.65 9.70 5.49
N GLU A 18 -15.65 10.04 6.31
CA GLU A 18 -15.41 10.83 7.51
C GLU A 18 -14.66 9.98 8.54
N THR A 19 -13.57 10.51 9.07
CA THR A 19 -12.69 9.78 9.98
C THR A 19 -12.55 10.56 11.29
N ASP A 20 -13.20 10.06 12.36
CA ASP A 20 -13.09 10.68 13.69
C ASP A 20 -11.69 10.45 14.28
N GLY A 21 -10.90 11.53 14.37
CA GLY A 21 -9.56 11.51 14.95
C GLY A 21 -8.50 10.73 14.15
N PHE A 22 -8.85 10.16 12.99
CA PHE A 22 -7.93 9.43 12.13
C PHE A 22 -7.58 10.23 10.89
N ASP A 23 -6.29 10.51 10.69
CA ASP A 23 -5.78 11.37 9.62
C ASP A 23 -5.59 10.56 8.33
N PHE A 24 -6.57 10.62 7.44
CA PHE A 24 -6.59 9.85 6.19
C PHE A 24 -6.42 10.74 4.98
N GLN A 25 -5.35 10.55 4.20
CA GLN A 25 -5.07 11.37 3.01
C GLN A 25 -4.54 10.59 1.81
N VAL A 26 -4.81 11.10 0.61
CA VAL A 26 -4.17 10.71 -0.66
C VAL A 26 -3.17 11.80 -1.05
N VAL A 27 -1.95 11.39 -1.38
CA VAL A 27 -0.87 12.30 -1.77
C VAL A 27 -0.38 11.93 -3.17
N ALA A 28 -0.40 12.92 -4.08
CA ALA A 28 -0.01 12.70 -5.47
C ALA A 28 1.50 12.80 -5.69
N ASP A 29 2.15 13.75 -4.99
CA ASP A 29 3.57 14.01 -5.15
C ASP A 29 4.40 13.03 -4.30
N PRO A 30 5.32 12.26 -4.91
CA PRO A 30 6.09 11.25 -4.19
C PRO A 30 7.05 11.84 -3.14
N SER A 31 7.55 13.06 -3.35
CA SER A 31 8.44 13.71 -2.38
C SER A 31 7.65 14.12 -1.15
N ARG A 32 6.50 14.78 -1.35
CA ARG A 32 5.60 15.18 -0.27
C ARG A 32 5.07 13.97 0.50
N PHE A 33 4.75 12.87 -0.20
CA PHE A 33 4.32 11.64 0.45
C PHE A 33 5.37 11.11 1.44
N LYS A 34 6.65 11.08 1.03
CA LYS A 34 7.76 10.69 1.91
C LYS A 34 7.92 11.65 3.08
N ASP A 35 7.97 12.95 2.79
CA ASP A 35 8.16 13.99 3.80
C ASP A 35 7.08 13.92 4.88
N MET A 36 5.82 13.75 4.50
CA MET A 36 4.71 13.62 5.45
C MET A 36 4.89 12.44 6.42
N ILE A 37 5.38 11.30 5.95
CA ILE A 37 5.64 10.15 6.85
C ILE A 37 6.85 10.42 7.74
N TRP A 38 7.92 11.01 7.21
CA TRP A 38 9.12 11.35 7.98
C TRP A 38 8.83 12.39 9.07
N GLU A 39 8.03 13.42 8.75
CA GLU A 39 7.52 14.40 9.71
C GLU A 39 6.76 13.71 10.87
N LYS A 40 5.88 12.75 10.56
CA LYS A 40 5.13 12.00 11.59
C LYS A 40 6.05 11.11 12.42
N ASP A 41 7.05 10.47 11.81
CA ASP A 41 8.00 9.63 12.53
C ASP A 41 8.87 10.43 13.50
N GLN A 42 9.29 11.65 13.12
CA GLN A 42 10.05 12.53 14.01
C GLN A 42 9.26 12.91 15.28
N VAL A 43 7.95 13.09 15.17
CA VAL A 43 7.10 13.52 16.28
C VAL A 43 6.59 12.36 17.12
N LEU A 44 6.18 11.27 16.47
CA LEU A 44 5.46 10.16 17.11
C LEU A 44 6.24 8.85 17.14
N GLY A 45 7.30 8.72 16.34
CA GLY A 45 7.94 7.44 16.04
C GLY A 45 6.99 6.47 15.33
N LEU A 46 7.49 5.26 15.05
CA LEU A 46 6.74 4.14 14.46
C LEU A 46 5.85 4.54 13.26
N SER A 47 6.34 5.45 12.43
CA SER A 47 5.66 5.87 11.21
C SER A 47 6.50 5.43 10.02
N ARG A 48 5.96 4.63 9.12
CA ARG A 48 6.74 3.96 8.08
C ARG A 48 6.00 3.91 6.75
N ILE A 49 6.79 3.86 5.68
CA ILE A 49 6.29 3.59 4.34
C ILE A 49 6.28 2.08 4.13
N ILE A 50 5.15 1.55 3.68
CA ILE A 50 4.95 0.15 3.32
C ILE A 50 4.29 0.08 1.94
N GLY A 51 4.38 -1.05 1.23
CA GLY A 51 3.86 -1.13 -0.12
C GLY A 51 3.47 -2.52 -0.58
N THR A 52 2.64 -2.57 -1.63
CA THR A 52 2.33 -3.80 -2.36
C THR A 52 3.60 -4.34 -3.03
N PHE A 53 3.72 -5.67 -3.09
CA PHE A 53 4.95 -6.35 -3.54
C PHE A 53 5.05 -6.39 -5.07
N ASP A 54 5.16 -5.22 -5.69
CA ASP A 54 5.04 -5.05 -7.16
C ASP A 54 6.38 -4.78 -7.85
N TYR A 55 7.43 -4.59 -7.07
CA TYR A 55 8.78 -4.35 -7.53
C TYR A 55 9.67 -5.53 -7.17
N GLU A 56 10.71 -5.75 -7.96
CA GLU A 56 11.64 -6.84 -7.71
C GLU A 56 12.26 -6.73 -6.32
N HIS A 57 12.36 -7.87 -5.62
CA HIS A 57 13.06 -7.95 -4.35
C HIS A 57 13.61 -9.37 -4.21
N LYS A 58 14.94 -9.50 -4.19
CA LYS A 58 15.62 -10.79 -4.04
C LYS A 58 16.43 -10.82 -2.75
N LYS A 59 16.52 -12.01 -2.15
CA LYS A 59 17.40 -12.29 -1.00
C LYS A 59 18.82 -12.65 -1.47
N ASP A 60 19.39 -11.85 -2.35
CA ASP A 60 20.74 -12.05 -2.92
C ASP A 60 21.77 -11.03 -2.41
N GLY A 61 21.37 -10.18 -1.45
CA GLY A 61 22.22 -9.13 -0.89
C GLY A 61 22.25 -7.83 -1.70
N ASN A 62 21.57 -7.77 -2.85
CA ASN A 62 21.44 -6.55 -3.63
C ASN A 62 20.32 -5.65 -3.08
N SER A 63 20.44 -4.35 -3.35
CA SER A 63 19.38 -3.37 -3.06
C SER A 63 18.46 -3.25 -4.26
N TYR A 64 17.15 -3.33 -4.01
CA TYR A 64 16.11 -3.18 -5.00
C TYR A 64 15.17 -2.05 -4.61
N LEU A 65 14.73 -1.28 -5.60
CA LEU A 65 13.99 -0.04 -5.40
C LEU A 65 12.49 -0.23 -5.65
N VAL A 66 11.69 0.41 -4.80
CA VAL A 66 10.24 0.61 -4.97
C VAL A 66 10.02 1.93 -5.70
N ASP A 67 9.23 1.86 -6.77
CA ASP A 67 8.88 2.99 -7.63
C ASP A 67 10.09 3.89 -7.96
N PRO A 68 11.06 3.40 -8.77
CA PRO A 68 12.30 4.14 -9.06
C PRO A 68 12.07 5.50 -9.73
N GLY A 69 10.92 5.69 -10.39
CA GLY A 69 10.53 6.95 -11.04
C GLY A 69 9.76 7.92 -10.13
N GLY A 70 9.36 7.50 -8.93
CA GLY A 70 8.62 8.32 -7.98
C GLY A 70 9.29 8.34 -6.62
N ILE A 71 8.84 7.51 -5.67
CA ILE A 71 9.38 7.57 -4.31
C ILE A 71 10.86 7.16 -4.23
N ASN A 72 11.30 6.25 -5.11
CA ASN A 72 12.69 5.81 -5.28
C ASN A 72 13.36 5.44 -3.95
N LEU A 73 12.76 4.50 -3.21
CA LEU A 73 13.28 4.01 -1.93
C LEU A 73 13.58 2.51 -2.02
N PRO A 74 14.63 2.02 -1.34
CA PRO A 74 14.93 0.60 -1.28
C PRO A 74 13.84 -0.18 -0.52
N TRP A 75 13.63 -1.44 -0.90
CA TRP A 75 12.91 -2.41 -0.08
C TRP A 75 13.58 -2.62 1.29
N ASN A 76 12.79 -3.11 2.24
CA ASN A 76 13.20 -3.39 3.60
C ASN A 76 14.47 -4.25 3.72
N SER A 77 15.39 -3.86 4.60
CA SER A 77 16.55 -4.67 4.94
C SER A 77 16.20 -5.73 5.98
N THR A 78 16.66 -6.97 5.78
CA THR A 78 16.42 -8.11 6.69
C THR A 78 17.58 -8.30 7.66
N VAL A 79 17.87 -7.29 8.47
CA VAL A 79 19.01 -7.29 9.40
C VAL A 79 18.49 -7.19 10.84
N ASN A 80 19.07 -7.98 11.74
CA ASN A 80 18.86 -7.97 13.20
C ASN A 80 17.60 -8.70 13.73
N ASN A 81 17.58 -8.93 15.04
CA ASN A 81 16.48 -9.55 15.79
C ASN A 81 15.38 -8.58 16.24
N LYS A 82 15.47 -7.29 15.85
CA LYS A 82 14.47 -6.26 16.19
C LYS A 82 13.46 -6.09 15.06
N THR A 83 12.24 -5.71 15.41
CA THR A 83 11.17 -5.44 14.44
C THR A 83 11.59 -4.36 13.46
N TRP A 84 11.35 -4.56 12.16
CA TRP A 84 11.79 -3.64 11.11
C TRP A 84 11.31 -2.20 11.35
N ALA A 85 10.06 -2.02 11.76
CA ALA A 85 9.45 -0.70 11.97
C ALA A 85 9.98 0.05 13.20
N GLU A 86 10.61 -0.63 14.16
CA GLU A 86 11.14 -0.01 15.39
C GLU A 86 12.56 0.53 15.22
N ARG A 87 13.19 0.24 14.07
CA ARG A 87 14.56 0.62 13.77
C ARG A 87 14.60 2.02 13.14
N PRO A 88 15.28 3.02 13.72
CA PRO A 88 15.33 4.36 13.15
C PRO A 88 15.92 4.40 11.72
N GLU A 89 16.88 3.52 11.43
CA GLU A 89 17.56 3.46 10.13
C GLU A 89 16.64 3.00 8.97
N THR A 90 15.48 2.40 9.27
CA THR A 90 14.55 1.88 8.25
C THR A 90 13.55 2.91 7.75
N ILE A 91 13.60 4.16 8.25
CA ILE A 91 12.68 5.25 7.83
C ILE A 91 12.79 5.60 6.34
N HIS A 92 13.93 5.30 5.72
CA HIS A 92 14.18 5.49 4.29
C HIS A 92 14.03 4.20 3.47
N GLU A 93 13.39 3.16 4.04
CA GLU A 93 13.07 1.90 3.36
C GLU A 93 11.56 1.76 3.19
N VAL A 94 11.14 0.89 2.27
CA VAL A 94 9.75 0.46 2.12
C VAL A 94 9.58 -0.92 2.73
N GLY A 95 8.67 -1.03 3.69
CA GLY A 95 8.26 -2.30 4.28
C GLY A 95 7.34 -3.10 3.35
N SER A 96 7.60 -4.39 3.24
CA SER A 96 6.66 -5.34 2.61
C SER A 96 5.62 -5.83 3.61
N ILE A 97 4.58 -6.51 3.09
CA ILE A 97 3.59 -7.24 3.88
C ILE A 97 4.24 -8.16 4.94
N TYR A 98 5.37 -8.79 4.60
CA TYR A 98 6.09 -9.72 5.47
C TYR A 98 6.76 -9.02 6.67
N THR A 99 7.23 -7.78 6.50
CA THR A 99 7.92 -7.04 7.57
C THR A 99 6.99 -6.32 8.53
N ILE A 100 5.74 -6.09 8.12
CA ILE A 100 4.74 -5.37 8.91
C ILE A 100 3.66 -6.30 9.47
N GLN A 101 3.73 -7.60 9.22
CA GLN A 101 2.76 -8.56 9.72
C GLN A 101 2.80 -8.63 11.25
N GLY A 102 1.67 -8.33 11.90
CA GLY A 102 1.53 -8.43 13.36
C GLY A 102 2.05 -7.21 14.15
N PHE A 103 2.28 -6.07 13.49
CA PHE A 103 2.70 -4.83 14.15
C PHE A 103 1.99 -3.62 13.55
N ASP A 104 1.52 -2.70 14.39
CA ASP A 104 0.81 -1.49 13.95
C ASP A 104 1.73 -0.26 13.98
N LEU A 105 1.46 0.71 13.09
CA LEU A 105 2.20 1.95 12.92
C LEU A 105 1.37 3.13 13.43
N ASN A 106 2.01 4.13 14.02
CA ASN A 106 1.35 5.40 14.31
C ASN A 106 0.76 6.00 13.03
N TYR A 107 1.60 6.11 12.00
CA TYR A 107 1.19 6.48 10.65
C TYR A 107 1.73 5.48 9.63
N ALA A 108 0.84 5.00 8.77
CA ALA A 108 1.21 4.15 7.64
C ALA A 108 1.18 4.98 6.34
N GLY A 109 2.31 5.03 5.63
CA GLY A 109 2.34 5.48 4.25
C GLY A 109 2.25 4.26 3.35
N VAL A 110 1.14 4.07 2.63
CA VAL A 110 0.94 2.91 1.76
C VAL A 110 1.17 3.29 0.31
N VAL A 111 2.19 2.68 -0.29
CA VAL A 111 2.43 2.70 -1.73
C VAL A 111 1.57 1.61 -2.38
N ILE A 112 0.59 2.03 -3.18
CA ILE A 112 -0.19 1.13 -4.02
C ILE A 112 0.50 1.07 -5.38
N GLY A 113 1.23 -0.01 -5.59
CA GLY A 113 2.03 -0.23 -6.78
C GLY A 113 1.21 -0.71 -7.99
N PRO A 114 1.89 -1.03 -9.09
CA PRO A 114 1.27 -1.18 -10.40
C PRO A 114 0.35 -2.40 -10.56
N SER A 115 0.30 -3.34 -9.60
CA SER A 115 -0.60 -4.50 -9.67
C SER A 115 -2.05 -4.16 -9.31
N VAL A 116 -2.31 -3.00 -8.72
CA VAL A 116 -3.66 -2.55 -8.35
C VAL A 116 -3.95 -1.24 -9.07
N ASP A 117 -5.04 -1.20 -9.82
CA ASP A 117 -5.47 0.00 -10.54
C ASP A 117 -6.99 0.17 -10.45
N TYR A 118 -7.49 1.20 -11.12
CA TYR A 118 -8.90 1.51 -11.25
C TYR A 118 -9.30 1.57 -12.72
N ASP A 119 -10.42 0.93 -13.04
CA ASP A 119 -11.04 1.00 -14.35
C ASP A 119 -12.19 2.02 -14.36
N PRO A 120 -12.06 3.14 -15.10
CA PRO A 120 -13.10 4.16 -15.17
C PRO A 120 -14.36 3.73 -15.94
N GLU A 121 -14.30 2.67 -16.76
CA GLU A 121 -15.48 2.20 -17.51
C GLU A 121 -16.41 1.37 -16.64
N THR A 122 -15.83 0.55 -15.76
CA THR A 122 -16.57 -0.33 -14.84
C THR A 122 -16.75 0.28 -13.44
N ASP A 123 -16.00 1.34 -13.12
CA ASP A 123 -15.92 1.98 -11.79
C ASP A 123 -15.39 1.03 -10.69
N TRP A 124 -14.54 0.08 -11.07
CA TRP A 124 -14.05 -0.99 -10.19
C TRP A 124 -12.53 -0.98 -10.04
N ILE A 125 -12.06 -1.51 -8.91
CA ILE A 125 -10.66 -1.86 -8.71
C ILE A 125 -10.33 -3.09 -9.56
N VAL A 126 -9.26 -2.97 -10.33
CA VAL A 126 -8.70 -4.04 -11.16
C VAL A 126 -7.34 -4.44 -10.63
N VAL A 127 -7.04 -5.73 -10.75
CA VAL A 127 -5.78 -6.31 -10.29
C VAL A 127 -5.10 -7.00 -11.46
N ASP A 128 -3.79 -6.77 -11.62
CA ASP A 128 -2.95 -7.46 -12.59
C ASP A 128 -1.92 -8.34 -11.87
N PRO A 129 -2.19 -9.65 -11.74
CA PRO A 129 -1.27 -10.59 -11.09
C PRO A 129 0.10 -10.70 -11.77
N ASN A 130 0.24 -10.29 -13.05
CA ASN A 130 1.53 -10.31 -13.74
C ASN A 130 2.49 -9.26 -13.20
N ARG A 131 1.95 -8.16 -12.66
CA ARG A 131 2.73 -7.07 -12.05
C ARG A 131 3.07 -7.30 -10.59
N TYR A 132 2.42 -8.27 -9.93
CA TYR A 132 2.76 -8.67 -8.58
C TYR A 132 4.05 -9.51 -8.58
N MET A 133 5.08 -9.08 -7.88
CA MET A 133 6.43 -9.66 -7.94
C MET A 133 6.73 -10.67 -6.82
N ASP A 134 5.80 -10.86 -5.88
CA ASP A 134 5.96 -11.85 -4.83
C ASP A 134 5.84 -13.27 -5.38
N ARG A 135 6.97 -13.98 -5.36
CA ARG A 135 7.07 -15.36 -5.86
C ARG A 135 6.44 -16.38 -4.91
N GLY A 136 6.45 -16.12 -3.60
CA GLY A 136 5.87 -17.04 -2.60
C GLY A 136 4.35 -17.10 -2.74
N ALA A 137 3.77 -15.94 -3.05
CA ALA A 137 2.39 -15.74 -3.45
C ALA A 137 1.96 -16.52 -4.71
N LYS A 138 2.89 -16.74 -5.65
CA LYS A 138 2.61 -17.37 -6.95
C LYS A 138 2.68 -18.91 -6.94
N VAL A 139 2.85 -19.55 -5.79
CA VAL A 139 2.91 -21.01 -5.71
C VAL A 139 1.54 -21.62 -6.04
N ARG A 140 1.47 -22.27 -7.20
CA ARG A 140 0.26 -22.97 -7.68
C ARG A 140 0.22 -24.39 -7.14
N ARG A 141 -0.94 -24.81 -6.61
CA ARG A 141 -1.19 -26.23 -6.30
C ARG A 141 -1.42 -27.00 -7.60
N ALA A 142 -0.91 -28.21 -7.69
CA ALA A 142 -0.93 -29.02 -8.91
C ALA A 142 -2.34 -29.39 -9.41
N ASP A 143 -3.35 -29.33 -8.52
CA ASP A 143 -4.75 -29.68 -8.76
C ASP A 143 -5.63 -28.48 -9.13
N MET A 144 -5.08 -27.27 -9.14
CA MET A 144 -5.84 -26.04 -9.38
C MET A 144 -5.87 -25.70 -10.88
N ASP A 145 -7.05 -25.49 -11.44
CA ASP A 145 -7.22 -24.98 -12.81
C ASP A 145 -6.77 -23.51 -12.95
N ASP A 146 -6.68 -23.04 -14.19
CA ASP A 146 -6.14 -21.70 -14.50
C ASP A 146 -7.01 -20.57 -13.95
N ASP A 147 -8.34 -20.70 -14.04
CA ASP A 147 -9.29 -19.67 -13.61
C ASP A 147 -9.30 -19.55 -12.08
N THR A 148 -9.37 -20.68 -11.38
CA THR A 148 -9.29 -20.74 -9.92
C THR A 148 -7.97 -20.17 -9.42
N TYR A 149 -6.86 -20.45 -10.11
CA TYR A 149 -5.56 -19.90 -9.76
C TYR A 149 -5.49 -18.39 -9.96
N ALA A 150 -6.01 -17.86 -11.07
CA ALA A 150 -6.06 -16.42 -11.32
C ALA A 150 -6.87 -15.69 -10.25
N GLN A 151 -8.06 -16.19 -9.92
CA GLN A 151 -8.91 -15.62 -8.86
C GLN A 151 -8.24 -15.66 -7.49
N ALA A 152 -7.56 -16.76 -7.16
CA ALA A 152 -6.83 -16.89 -5.91
C ALA A 152 -5.67 -15.87 -5.80
N LEU A 153 -4.95 -15.63 -6.90
CA LEU A 153 -3.90 -14.61 -6.94
C LEU A 153 -4.45 -13.20 -6.76
N GLU A 154 -5.53 -12.85 -7.47
CA GLU A 154 -6.18 -11.55 -7.31
C GLU A 154 -6.61 -11.33 -5.86
N GLN A 155 -7.27 -12.32 -5.26
CA GLN A 155 -7.73 -12.23 -3.89
C GLN A 155 -6.56 -12.07 -2.91
N MET A 156 -5.46 -12.77 -3.13
CA MET A 156 -4.29 -12.66 -2.27
C MET A 156 -3.59 -11.30 -2.38
N ILE A 157 -3.57 -10.68 -3.56
CA ILE A 157 -3.08 -9.29 -3.74
C ILE A 157 -3.97 -8.31 -2.96
N LEU A 158 -5.30 -8.44 -3.09
CA LEU A 158 -6.26 -7.63 -2.36
C LEU A 158 -6.14 -7.84 -0.85
N ASN A 159 -5.97 -9.07 -0.38
CA ASN A 159 -5.74 -9.38 1.03
C ASN A 159 -4.45 -8.74 1.56
N SER A 160 -3.36 -8.79 0.77
CA SER A 160 -2.12 -8.10 1.12
C SER A 160 -2.36 -6.59 1.24
N LEU A 161 -3.06 -5.99 0.27
CA LEU A 161 -3.40 -4.57 0.32
C LEU A 161 -4.24 -4.23 1.56
N ASN A 162 -5.27 -5.02 1.87
CA ASN A 162 -6.12 -4.86 3.06
C ASN A 162 -5.30 -4.81 4.35
N VAL A 163 -4.35 -5.74 4.47
CA VAL A 163 -3.46 -5.79 5.63
C VAL A 163 -2.62 -4.52 5.72
N LEU A 164 -2.02 -4.05 4.63
CA LEU A 164 -1.21 -2.83 4.61
C LEU A 164 -2.04 -1.59 4.99
N LEU A 165 -3.23 -1.44 4.41
CA LEU A 165 -4.12 -0.30 4.65
C LEU A 165 -4.58 -0.21 6.10
N LYS A 166 -4.65 -1.33 6.82
CA LYS A 166 -5.08 -1.39 8.22
C LYS A 166 -3.95 -1.26 9.24
N ARG A 167 -2.72 -0.90 8.82
CA ARG A 167 -1.57 -0.75 9.74
C ARG A 167 -1.48 0.59 10.45
N GLY A 168 -2.13 1.63 9.96
CA GLY A 168 -2.13 2.94 10.63
C GLY A 168 -3.09 2.95 11.81
N VAL A 169 -2.66 3.43 12.98
CA VAL A 169 -3.55 3.65 14.14
C VAL A 169 -4.01 5.09 14.29
N LYS A 170 -3.19 6.07 13.90
CA LYS A 170 -3.54 7.51 13.96
C LYS A 170 -3.78 8.10 12.58
N GLY A 171 -3.18 7.52 11.55
CA GLY A 171 -3.42 7.97 10.18
C GLY A 171 -2.84 7.05 9.12
N LEU A 172 -3.32 7.28 7.91
CA LEU A 172 -3.00 6.54 6.71
C LEU A 172 -2.80 7.53 5.57
N TYR A 173 -1.66 7.47 4.89
CA TYR A 173 -1.41 8.21 3.67
C TYR A 173 -1.29 7.26 2.51
N LEU A 174 -2.02 7.50 1.43
CA LEU A 174 -1.99 6.69 0.21
C LEU A 174 -1.21 7.39 -0.89
N TYR A 175 -0.35 6.63 -1.55
CA TYR A 175 0.29 7.03 -2.80
C TYR A 175 0.08 5.92 -3.83
N ALA A 176 -0.78 6.18 -4.81
CA ALA A 176 -1.02 5.26 -5.92
C ALA A 176 -0.09 5.60 -7.10
N VAL A 177 0.66 4.60 -7.56
CA VAL A 177 1.60 4.75 -8.67
C VAL A 177 0.84 4.89 -10.00
N ASN A 178 -0.23 4.12 -10.17
CA ASN A 178 -1.05 4.16 -11.37
C ASN A 178 -1.87 5.47 -11.41
N PRO A 179 -1.78 6.27 -12.50
CA PRO A 179 -2.49 7.55 -12.59
C PRO A 179 -4.01 7.43 -12.46
N ARG A 180 -4.64 6.39 -13.03
CA ARG A 180 -6.11 6.24 -13.00
C ARG A 180 -6.62 6.09 -11.56
N LEU A 181 -6.02 5.17 -10.80
CA LEU A 181 -6.32 5.01 -9.39
C LEU A 181 -6.02 6.28 -8.59
N ARG A 182 -4.85 6.90 -8.81
CA ARG A 182 -4.46 8.14 -8.12
C ARG A 182 -5.48 9.26 -8.35
N ASP A 183 -5.87 9.50 -9.60
CA ASP A 183 -6.77 10.59 -9.96
C ASP A 183 -8.17 10.38 -9.38
N LYS A 184 -8.67 9.13 -9.39
CA LYS A 184 -9.95 8.78 -8.76
C LYS A 184 -9.92 8.99 -7.24
N LEU A 185 -8.85 8.54 -6.56
CA LEU A 185 -8.68 8.72 -5.12
C LEU A 185 -8.61 10.21 -4.73
N LEU A 186 -7.86 11.02 -5.49
CA LEU A 186 -7.78 12.47 -5.28
C LEU A 186 -9.13 13.16 -5.49
N ALA A 187 -9.89 12.76 -6.51
CA ALA A 187 -11.21 13.31 -6.78
C ALA A 187 -12.20 13.02 -5.64
N LEU A 188 -12.18 11.80 -5.09
CA LEU A 188 -13.01 11.43 -3.94
C LEU A 188 -12.65 12.26 -2.70
N GLN A 189 -11.35 12.38 -2.39
CA GLN A 189 -10.88 13.20 -1.27
C GLN A 189 -11.27 14.68 -1.43
N ALA A 190 -11.18 15.24 -2.64
CA ALA A 190 -11.54 16.63 -2.90
C ALA A 190 -13.05 16.87 -2.74
N ALA A 191 -13.89 15.94 -3.21
CA ALA A 191 -15.34 16.03 -3.11
C ALA A 191 -15.83 16.06 -1.65
N ALA A 192 -15.18 15.30 -0.75
CA ALA A 192 -15.51 15.35 0.68
C ALA A 192 -15.19 16.72 1.31
N LYS A 193 -14.02 17.30 1.00
CA LYS A 193 -13.64 18.63 1.51
C LYS A 193 -14.60 19.74 1.08
N SER A 194 -15.13 19.68 -0.14
CA SER A 194 -16.12 20.64 -0.63
C SER A 194 -17.53 20.46 -0.03
N THR A 195 -17.78 19.37 0.67
CA THR A 195 -19.07 19.12 1.36
C THR A 195 -19.06 19.65 2.80
N GLU A 196 -17.87 19.94 3.34
CA GLU A 196 -17.65 20.48 4.69
C GLU A 196 -17.61 22.03 4.74
N GLU A 197 -17.54 22.71 3.59
CA GLU A 197 -17.59 24.18 3.42
C GLU A 197 -19.01 24.71 3.14
#